data_AF-A0AA38I231-F1
#
_entry.id   AF-A0AA38I231-F1
#
_cell.length_a   1.000
_cell.length_b   1.000
_cell.length_c   1.000
_cell.angle_alpha   90.00
_cell.angle_beta   90.00
_cell.angle_gamma   90.00
#
_symmetry.space_group_name_H-M   'P 1'
#
loop_
_entity.id
_entity.type
_entity.pdbx_description
1 polymer ?
#
loop_
_entity_poly.entity_id
_entity_poly.type
_entity_poly.pdbx_seq_one_letter_code
_entity_poly.pdbx_strand_id
1 'polypeptide(L)'
;MPKPLHKDVKQMDDNLVDYFAKERDSGEPLLPLTAVQDRVAATLGVYILPRNRDPRTKQVCDISTSEQCAIRECLYGMVEEKIHVTRSPLIDCLKEKHIFEGSVSSLGKILHSQLGFVIRQPVYGSVLWNYNMLFMQEPNSYVNTCTISRTQILCHVYILMKHGYLKMVR
;
A
#
# COMPACT_ATOMS: atom_id res chain seq x y z
N MET A 1 -28.97 -15.81 28.98
CA MET A 1 -29.11 -17.19 28.47
C MET A 1 -28.83 -17.16 26.98
N PRO A 2 -27.83 -17.90 26.47
CA PRO A 2 -27.56 -17.94 25.04
C PRO A 2 -28.78 -18.50 24.29
N LYS A 3 -29.13 -17.86 23.16
CA LYS A 3 -30.26 -18.30 22.33
C LYS A 3 -29.96 -19.69 21.76
N PRO A 4 -30.93 -20.61 21.70
CA PRO A 4 -30.72 -21.91 21.08
C PRO A 4 -30.36 -21.71 19.60
N LEU A 5 -29.23 -22.29 19.20
CA LEU A 5 -28.79 -22.32 17.81
C LEU A 5 -29.82 -23.06 16.95
N HIS A 6 -30.02 -22.57 15.73
CA HIS A 6 -30.86 -23.21 14.73
C HIS A 6 -30.41 -24.66 14.53
N LYS A 7 -31.35 -25.61 14.41
CA LYS A 7 -31.03 -27.06 14.36
C LYS A 7 -29.96 -27.39 13.31
N ASP A 8 -29.97 -26.68 12.19
CA ASP A 8 -29.02 -26.84 11.10
C ASP A 8 -27.58 -26.46 11.48
N VAL A 9 -27.41 -25.44 12.34
CA VAL A 9 -26.07 -25.00 12.79
C VAL A 9 -25.48 -26.01 13.77
N LYS A 10 -26.32 -26.57 14.65
CA LYS A 10 -25.88 -27.62 15.58
C LYS A 10 -25.40 -28.86 14.81
N GLN A 11 -26.13 -29.24 13.77
CA GLN A 11 -25.74 -30.38 12.94
C GLN A 11 -24.43 -30.14 12.15
N MET A 12 -24.18 -28.90 11.70
CA MET A 12 -22.88 -28.54 11.11
C MET A 12 -21.74 -28.65 12.11
N ASP A 13 -21.92 -28.15 13.33
CA ASP A 13 -20.90 -28.22 14.39
C ASP A 13 -20.59 -29.68 14.75
N ASP A 14 -21.61 -30.52 14.94
CA ASP A 14 -21.43 -31.94 15.25
C ASP A 14 -20.64 -32.66 14.13
N ASN A 15 -20.94 -32.37 12.85
CA ASN A 15 -20.22 -32.94 11.70
C ASN A 15 -18.74 -32.49 11.64
N LEU A 16 -18.44 -31.24 12.00
CA LEU A 16 -17.06 -30.73 12.00
C LEU A 16 -16.24 -31.33 13.13
N VAL A 17 -16.81 -31.45 14.33
CA VAL A 17 -16.15 -32.07 15.48
C VAL A 17 -15.79 -33.52 15.17
N ASP A 18 -16.72 -34.29 14.61
CA ASP A 18 -16.49 -35.69 14.20
C ASP A 18 -15.40 -35.80 13.13
N TYR A 19 -15.36 -34.87 12.17
CA TYR A 19 -14.33 -34.83 11.14
C TYR A 19 -12.93 -34.60 11.75
N PHE A 20 -12.78 -33.58 12.60
CA PHE A 20 -11.49 -33.27 13.22
C PHE A 20 -11.02 -34.36 14.19
N ALA A 21 -11.94 -35.07 14.87
CA ALA A 21 -11.59 -36.22 15.68
C ALA A 21 -10.98 -37.35 14.83
N LYS A 22 -11.59 -37.66 13.67
CA LYS A 22 -11.07 -38.68 12.73
C LYS A 22 -9.72 -38.30 12.13
N GLU A 23 -9.52 -37.04 11.76
CA GLU A 23 -8.25 -36.52 11.24
C GLU A 23 -7.14 -36.54 12.29
N ARG A 24 -7.44 -36.22 13.55
CA ARG A 24 -6.45 -36.28 14.63
C ARG A 24 -5.95 -37.70 14.85
N ASP A 25 -6.85 -38.67 14.76
CA ASP A 25 -6.56 -40.08 15.06
C ASP A 25 -5.96 -40.83 13.84
N SER A 26 -5.96 -40.23 12.64
CA SER A 26 -5.43 -40.85 11.41
C SER A 26 -3.90 -40.86 11.31
N GLY A 27 -3.21 -39.97 12.05
CA GLY A 27 -1.75 -39.87 12.02
C GLY A 27 -1.15 -39.39 10.69
N GLU A 28 -1.97 -38.86 9.78
CA GLU A 28 -1.49 -38.38 8.48
C GLU A 28 -0.75 -37.02 8.59
N PRO A 29 0.16 -36.72 7.63
CA PRO A 29 0.83 -35.43 7.55
C PRO A 29 -0.14 -34.26 7.41
N LEU A 30 0.23 -33.10 7.97
CA LEU A 30 -0.59 -31.88 7.90
C LEU A 30 -0.90 -31.51 6.44
N LEU A 31 -2.19 -31.43 6.13
CA LEU A 31 -2.69 -31.06 4.81
C LEU A 31 -2.50 -29.56 4.53
N PRO A 32 -2.24 -29.17 3.27
CA PRO A 32 -2.28 -27.77 2.87
C PRO A 32 -3.69 -27.20 3.07
N LEU A 33 -3.78 -25.90 3.40
CA LEU A 33 -5.03 -25.21 3.73
C LEU A 33 -6.13 -25.40 2.67
N THR A 34 -5.76 -25.48 1.40
CA THR A 34 -6.69 -25.71 0.29
C THR A 34 -7.38 -27.08 0.40
N ALA A 35 -6.62 -28.15 0.72
CA ALA A 35 -7.18 -29.48 0.88
C ALA A 35 -8.09 -29.58 2.12
N VAL A 36 -7.78 -28.84 3.19
CA VAL A 36 -8.66 -28.74 4.38
C VAL A 36 -9.96 -28.05 4.02
N GLN A 37 -9.91 -26.96 3.23
CA GLN A 37 -11.10 -26.26 2.77
C GLN A 37 -12.00 -27.17 1.94
N ASP A 38 -11.43 -27.97 1.03
CA ASP A 38 -12.19 -28.90 0.19
C ASP A 38 -12.85 -30.03 1.00
N ARG A 39 -12.13 -30.62 1.97
CA ARG A 39 -12.68 -31.68 2.84
C ARG A 39 -13.78 -31.16 3.77
N VAL A 40 -13.60 -29.96 4.31
CA VAL A 40 -14.62 -29.27 5.13
C VAL A 40 -15.84 -28.94 4.28
N ALA A 41 -15.65 -28.43 3.07
CA ALA A 41 -16.73 -28.16 2.12
C ALA A 41 -17.55 -29.41 1.82
N ALA A 42 -16.86 -30.53 1.54
CA ALA A 42 -17.49 -31.83 1.30
C ALA A 42 -18.27 -32.33 2.53
N THR A 43 -17.70 -32.19 3.74
CA THR A 43 -18.36 -32.59 5.00
C THR A 43 -19.62 -31.77 5.28
N LEU A 44 -19.59 -30.49 4.91
CA LEU A 44 -20.70 -29.56 5.08
C LEU A 44 -21.70 -29.57 3.92
N GLY A 45 -21.44 -30.33 2.84
CA GLY A 45 -22.29 -30.37 1.65
C GLY A 45 -22.38 -29.03 0.91
N VAL A 46 -21.41 -28.13 1.09
CA VAL A 46 -21.36 -26.83 0.42
C VAL A 46 -20.32 -26.82 -0.69
N TYR A 47 -20.69 -26.30 -1.85
CA TYR A 47 -19.75 -26.12 -2.94
C TYR A 47 -18.99 -24.81 -2.75
N ILE A 48 -17.70 -24.88 -2.42
CA ILE A 48 -16.83 -23.71 -2.45
C ILE A 48 -16.50 -23.45 -3.93
N LEU A 49 -17.24 -22.54 -4.56
CA LEU A 49 -16.84 -22.03 -5.87
C LEU A 49 -15.41 -21.48 -5.73
N PRO A 50 -14.46 -21.88 -6.59
CA PRO A 50 -13.16 -21.25 -6.62
C PRO A 50 -13.41 -19.76 -6.72
N ARG A 51 -12.90 -18.97 -5.76
CA ARG A 51 -12.96 -17.52 -5.88
C ARG A 51 -12.16 -17.20 -7.14
N ASN A 52 -12.87 -17.02 -8.26
CA ASN A 52 -12.39 -16.37 -9.46
C ASN A 52 -12.02 -14.96 -9.03
N ARG A 53 -10.83 -14.83 -8.46
CA ARG A 53 -10.17 -13.55 -8.38
C ARG A 53 -9.87 -13.28 -9.83
N ASP A 54 -10.72 -12.47 -10.46
CA ASP A 54 -10.46 -11.98 -11.81
C ASP A 54 -8.97 -11.63 -11.87
N PRO A 55 -8.23 -12.18 -12.86
CA PRO A 55 -6.83 -11.88 -12.98
C PRO A 55 -6.74 -10.37 -13.00
N ARG A 56 -6.20 -9.79 -11.91
CA ARG A 56 -6.12 -8.33 -11.75
C ARG A 56 -5.44 -7.85 -13.01
N THR A 57 -6.19 -7.20 -13.89
CA THR A 57 -5.65 -6.57 -15.08
C THR A 57 -4.49 -5.75 -14.59
N LYS A 58 -3.27 -6.09 -15.02
CA LYS A 58 -2.06 -5.41 -14.57
C LYS A 58 -2.27 -3.95 -14.97
N GLN A 59 -2.64 -3.15 -13.98
CA GLN A 59 -2.98 -1.76 -14.20
C GLN A 59 -1.67 -1.10 -14.64
N VAL A 60 -1.59 -0.79 -15.93
CA VAL A 60 -0.44 -0.13 -16.54
C VAL A 60 -0.27 1.19 -15.78
N CYS A 61 0.83 1.30 -15.04
CA CYS A 61 1.19 2.46 -14.24
C CYS A 61 2.53 3.02 -14.71
N ASP A 62 2.86 2.84 -15.98
CA ASP A 62 4.09 3.38 -16.54
C ASP A 62 3.81 4.82 -16.97
N ILE A 63 4.38 5.79 -16.24
CA ILE A 63 4.35 7.20 -16.61
C ILE A 63 5.69 7.58 -17.23
N SER A 64 5.64 8.49 -18.19
CA SER A 64 6.81 9.01 -18.87
C SER A 64 7.74 9.76 -17.89
N THR A 65 9.02 9.83 -18.22
CA THR A 65 10.00 10.59 -17.43
C THR A 65 9.63 12.07 -17.30
N SER A 66 8.95 12.63 -18.31
CA SER A 66 8.44 14.01 -18.29
C SER A 66 7.37 14.20 -17.19
N GLU A 67 6.39 13.29 -17.14
CA GLU A 67 5.34 13.30 -16.10
C GLU A 67 5.94 13.10 -14.71
N GLN A 68 6.95 12.24 -14.58
CA GLN A 68 7.68 12.05 -13.31
C GLN A 68 8.32 13.35 -12.81
N CYS A 69 8.96 14.11 -13.69
CA CYS A 69 9.51 15.43 -13.35
C CYS A 69 8.41 16.42 -12.96
N ALA A 70 7.31 16.48 -13.71
CA ALA A 70 6.20 17.37 -13.43
C ALA A 70 5.52 17.06 -12.08
N ILE A 71 5.41 15.77 -11.71
CA ILE A 71 4.92 15.35 -10.39
C ILE A 71 5.87 15.82 -9.28
N ARG A 72 7.19 15.68 -9.47
CA ARG A 72 8.19 16.19 -8.52
C ARG A 72 8.08 17.70 -8.34
N GLU A 73 7.91 18.45 -9.42
CA GLU A 73 7.76 19.90 -9.37
C GLU A 73 6.48 20.34 -8.64
N CYS A 74 5.32 19.71 -8.90
CA CYS A 74 4.10 20.02 -8.12
C CYS A 74 4.31 19.69 -6.62
N LEU A 75 4.95 18.57 -6.29
CA LEU A 75 5.30 18.23 -4.90
C LEU A 75 6.16 19.30 -4.23
N TYR A 76 7.22 19.77 -4.91
CA TYR A 76 8.08 20.81 -4.36
C TYR A 76 7.36 22.15 -4.20
N GLY A 77 6.50 22.52 -5.16
CA GLY A 77 5.68 23.72 -5.06
C GLY A 77 4.76 23.68 -3.83
N MET A 78 4.08 22.56 -3.59
CA MET A 78 3.24 22.40 -2.39
C MET A 78 4.03 22.53 -1.08
N VAL A 79 5.26 21.99 -1.03
CA VAL A 79 6.14 22.10 0.13
C VAL A 79 6.61 23.54 0.33
N GLU A 80 6.95 24.25 -0.74
CA GLU A 80 7.36 25.66 -0.71
C GLU A 80 6.23 26.57 -0.21
N GLU A 81 5.00 26.33 -0.66
CA GLU A 81 3.78 27.00 -0.20
C GLU A 81 3.35 26.58 1.21
N LYS A 82 4.07 25.64 1.85
CA LYS A 82 3.76 25.05 3.17
C LYS A 82 2.38 24.40 3.22
N ILE A 83 1.87 23.94 2.09
CA ILE A 83 0.63 23.17 2.01
C ILE A 83 0.90 21.76 2.50
N HIS A 84 0.00 21.21 3.31
CA HIS A 84 0.15 19.84 3.80
C HIS A 84 -0.02 18.84 2.66
N VAL A 85 1.09 18.22 2.25
CA VAL A 85 1.13 17.25 1.16
C VAL A 85 0.47 15.94 1.62
N THR A 86 -0.78 15.74 1.20
CA THR A 86 -1.46 14.45 1.27
C THR A 86 -1.82 13.98 -0.14
N ARG A 87 -2.21 12.71 -0.29
CA ARG A 87 -2.49 12.15 -1.64
C ARG A 87 -3.66 12.83 -2.33
N SER A 88 -4.65 13.34 -1.59
CA SER A 88 -5.84 13.96 -2.17
C SER A 88 -5.54 15.34 -2.79
N PRO A 89 -4.98 16.33 -2.06
CA PRO A 89 -4.63 17.62 -2.64
C PRO A 89 -3.56 17.51 -3.73
N LEU A 90 -2.65 16.54 -3.62
CA LEU A 90 -1.68 16.27 -4.68
C LEU A 90 -2.38 15.80 -5.96
N ILE A 91 -3.34 14.87 -5.87
CA ILE A 91 -4.05 14.41 -7.06
C ILE A 91 -4.88 15.53 -7.69
N ASP A 92 -5.44 16.42 -6.87
CA ASP A 92 -6.19 17.58 -7.34
C ASP A 92 -5.27 18.56 -8.08
N CYS A 93 -4.08 18.89 -7.52
CA CYS A 93 -3.04 19.69 -8.21
C CYS A 93 -2.65 19.08 -9.56
N LEU A 94 -2.43 17.76 -9.60
CA LEU A 94 -1.99 17.08 -10.82
C LEU A 94 -3.08 17.01 -11.88
N LYS A 95 -4.35 16.89 -11.48
CA LYS A 95 -5.50 16.92 -12.38
C LYS A 95 -5.74 18.30 -12.94
N GLU A 96 -5.63 19.35 -12.12
CA GLU A 96 -5.76 20.74 -12.54
C GLU A 96 -4.70 21.10 -13.60
N LYS A 97 -3.48 20.56 -13.46
CA LYS A 97 -2.39 20.76 -14.42
C LYS A 97 -2.43 19.79 -15.61
N HIS A 98 -3.42 18.90 -15.70
CA HIS A 98 -3.51 17.83 -16.70
C HIS A 98 -2.24 16.94 -16.79
N ILE A 99 -1.51 16.77 -15.68
CA ILE A 99 -0.31 15.93 -15.60
C ILE A 99 -0.67 14.47 -15.34
N PHE A 100 -1.74 14.24 -14.57
CA PHE A 100 -2.13 12.89 -14.16
C PHE A 100 -3.65 12.77 -13.98
N GLU A 101 -4.27 11.85 -14.74
CA GLU A 101 -5.72 11.60 -14.68
C GLU A 101 -6.10 10.32 -13.89
N GLY A 102 -5.12 9.64 -13.31
CA GLY A 102 -5.34 8.37 -12.62
C GLY A 102 -6.08 8.48 -11.27
N SER A 103 -6.17 7.34 -10.60
CA SER A 103 -6.72 7.22 -9.24
C SER A 103 -5.68 7.55 -8.14
N VAL A 104 -6.15 7.80 -6.91
CA VAL A 104 -5.28 7.96 -5.72
C VAL A 104 -4.40 6.73 -5.49
N SER A 105 -4.93 5.53 -5.76
CA SER A 105 -4.21 4.27 -5.60
C SER A 105 -3.07 4.12 -6.62
N SER A 106 -3.30 4.51 -7.87
CA SER A 106 -2.27 4.49 -8.92
C SER A 106 -1.20 5.55 -8.66
N LEU A 107 -1.58 6.74 -8.21
CA LEU A 107 -0.62 7.76 -7.77
C LEU A 107 0.26 7.24 -6.63
N GLY A 108 -0.32 6.56 -5.65
CA GLY A 108 0.43 5.96 -4.55
C GLY A 108 1.46 4.92 -5.01
N LYS A 109 1.12 4.11 -6.01
CA LYS A 109 2.08 3.17 -6.63
C LYS A 109 3.21 3.91 -7.31
N ILE A 110 2.90 4.88 -8.17
CA ILE A 110 3.89 5.66 -8.93
C ILE A 110 4.86 6.38 -7.99
N LEU A 111 4.32 7.06 -6.97
CA LEU A 111 5.11 7.74 -5.95
C LEU A 111 6.10 6.78 -5.30
N HIS A 112 5.64 5.59 -4.91
CA HIS A 112 6.48 4.59 -4.24
C HIS A 112 7.47 3.91 -5.20
N SER A 113 7.01 3.41 -6.34
CA SER A 113 7.80 2.53 -7.21
C SER A 113 8.71 3.26 -8.18
N GLN A 114 8.32 4.43 -8.68
CA GLN A 114 9.08 5.15 -9.70
C GLN A 114 9.77 6.38 -9.14
N LEU A 115 9.13 7.07 -8.19
CA LEU A 115 9.67 8.30 -7.63
C LEU A 115 10.40 8.08 -6.30
N GLY A 116 10.24 6.92 -5.66
CA GLY A 116 10.89 6.59 -4.37
C GLY A 116 10.35 7.39 -3.18
N PHE A 117 9.14 7.94 -3.29
CA PHE A 117 8.48 8.70 -2.23
C PHE A 117 7.52 7.85 -1.41
N VAL A 118 7.66 7.90 -0.08
CA VAL A 118 6.75 7.26 0.86
C VAL A 118 6.01 8.31 1.67
N ILE A 119 4.73 8.55 1.34
CA ILE A 119 3.84 9.39 2.15
C ILE A 119 3.33 8.53 3.31
N ARG A 120 3.84 8.80 4.52
CA ARG A 120 3.32 8.20 5.75
C ARG A 120 2.06 8.93 6.18
N GLN A 121 1.06 8.20 6.66
CA GLN A 121 -0.07 8.87 7.30
C GLN A 121 0.38 9.37 8.67
N PRO A 122 0.00 10.60 9.07
CA PRO A 122 0.23 11.06 10.42
C PRO A 122 -0.50 10.11 11.37
N VAL A 123 0.22 9.56 12.34
CA VAL A 123 -0.38 8.75 13.40
C VAL A 123 -1.17 9.73 14.26
N TYR A 124 -2.50 9.59 14.29
CA TYR A 124 -3.38 10.40 15.13
C TYR A 124 -2.87 10.38 16.58
N GLY A 125 -2.31 11.49 17.06
CA GLY A 125 -1.79 11.61 18.43
C GLY A 125 -0.51 12.45 18.60
N SER A 126 0.28 12.66 17.55
CA SER A 126 1.47 13.53 17.63
C SER A 126 1.16 14.94 17.13
N VAL A 127 0.99 15.88 18.07
CA VAL A 127 0.81 17.33 17.83
C VAL A 127 2.12 18.03 17.39
N LEU A 128 3.19 17.27 17.20
CA LEU A 128 4.48 17.77 16.74
C LEU A 128 4.54 17.69 15.20
N TRP A 129 4.22 18.81 14.56
CA TRP A 129 4.60 19.19 13.20
C TRP A 129 4.65 18.05 12.18
N ASN A 130 3.48 17.80 11.58
CA ASN A 130 3.26 16.92 10.43
C ASN A 130 3.97 17.43 9.16
N TYR A 131 5.30 17.42 9.16
CA TYR A 131 6.03 17.24 7.92
C TYR A 131 5.96 15.76 7.61
N ASN A 132 5.11 15.39 6.65
CA ASN A 132 5.28 14.14 5.94
C ASN A 132 6.69 14.16 5.37
N MET A 133 7.64 13.54 6.07
CA MET A 133 8.99 13.37 5.57
C MET A 133 8.88 12.51 4.32
N LEU A 134 8.93 13.18 3.16
CA LEU A 134 9.23 12.56 1.88
C LEU A 134 10.66 12.04 2.01
N PHE A 135 10.79 10.81 2.51
CA PHE A 135 12.04 10.08 2.39
C PHE A 135 12.14 9.67 0.93
N MET A 136 13.15 10.21 0.22
CA MET A 136 13.61 9.61 -1.01
C MET A 136 14.38 8.36 -0.61
N GLN A 137 13.80 7.19 -0.86
CA GLN A 137 14.54 5.94 -0.79
C GLN A 137 15.26 5.80 -2.13
N GLU A 138 16.58 5.96 -2.17
CA GLU A 138 17.35 5.79 -3.40
C GLU A 138 17.07 4.38 -3.94
N PRO A 139 16.49 4.24 -5.15
CA PRO A 139 16.33 2.94 -5.75
C PRO A 139 17.73 2.40 -6.09
N ASN A 140 18.09 1.28 -5.47
CA ASN A 140 19.27 0.50 -5.84
C ASN A 140 19.21 0.22 -7.35
N SER A 141 20.21 0.75 -8.07
CA SER A 141 20.50 0.51 -9.49
C SER A 141 19.39 0.90 -10.49
N TYR A 142 19.55 2.04 -11.16
CA TYR A 142 19.81 2.10 -12.61
C TYR A 142 20.02 3.57 -12.99
N VAL A 143 21.19 3.86 -13.58
CA VAL A 143 21.62 5.19 -14.01
C VAL A 143 20.72 5.65 -15.16
N ASN A 144 19.75 6.50 -14.88
CA ASN A 144 19.14 7.36 -15.90
C ASN A 144 19.45 8.80 -15.53
N THR A 145 20.30 9.42 -16.35
CA THR A 145 20.81 10.78 -16.21
C THR A 145 19.71 11.81 -16.48
N CYS A 146 18.75 11.95 -15.55
CA CYS A 146 18.29 13.30 -15.25
C CYS A 146 19.40 13.91 -14.42
N THR A 147 20.12 14.88 -14.98
CA THR A 147 21.02 15.76 -14.24
C THR A 147 20.19 16.45 -13.17
N ILE A 148 20.08 15.83 -11.99
CA ILE A 148 19.64 16.50 -10.78
C ILE A 148 20.60 17.65 -10.64
N SER A 149 20.13 18.85 -10.97
CA SER A 149 21.00 20.02 -10.98
C SER A 149 21.56 20.17 -9.58
N ARG A 150 22.79 20.64 -9.48
CA ARG A 150 23.44 20.92 -8.18
C ARG A 150 22.54 21.80 -7.28
N THR A 151 21.69 22.62 -7.89
CA THR A 151 20.64 23.41 -7.23
C THR A 151 19.52 22.59 -6.60
N GLN A 152 19.07 21.46 -7.17
CA GLN A 152 18.04 20.60 -6.54
C GLN A 152 18.55 19.88 -5.29
N ILE A 153 19.81 19.44 -5.29
CA ILE A 153 20.47 18.86 -4.09
C ILE A 153 20.65 19.94 -3.03
N LEU A 154 21.11 21.13 -3.44
CA LEU A 154 21.25 22.27 -2.52
C LEU A 154 19.90 22.75 -1.97
N CYS A 155 18.82 22.73 -2.74
CA CYS A 155 17.48 23.04 -2.25
C CYS A 155 17.01 21.99 -1.23
N HIS A 156 17.23 20.70 -1.46
CA HIS A 156 16.91 19.66 -0.48
C HIS A 156 17.70 19.84 0.80
N VAL A 157 19.02 20.02 0.69
CA VAL A 157 19.91 20.20 1.84
C VAL A 157 19.58 21.50 2.58
N TYR A 158 19.22 22.57 1.88
CA TYR A 158 18.81 23.84 2.47
C TYR A 158 17.46 23.77 3.18
N ILE A 159 16.46 23.11 2.58
CA ILE A 159 15.16 22.89 3.22
C ILE A 159 15.35 22.03 4.48
N LEU A 160 16.15 20.97 4.42
CA LEU A 160 16.45 20.12 5.57
C LEU A 160 17.23 20.89 6.67
N MET A 161 18.18 21.75 6.31
CA MET A 161 18.90 22.59 7.28
C MET A 161 18.00 23.68 7.89
N LYS A 162 17.19 24.36 7.09
CA LYS A 162 16.31 25.46 7.54
C LYS A 162 15.24 24.98 8.52
N HIS A 163 14.77 23.75 8.34
CA HIS A 163 13.79 23.13 9.23
C HIS A 163 14.42 22.30 10.37
N GLY A 164 15.75 22.36 10.55
CA GLY A 164 16.44 21.75 11.69
C GLY A 164 16.65 20.23 11.61
N TYR A 165 16.41 19.63 10.44
CA TYR A 165 16.57 18.18 10.21
C TYR A 165 18.02 17.78 9.92
N LEU A 166 18.89 18.73 9.58
CA LEU A 166 20.33 18.53 9.37
C LEU A 166 21.11 19.57 10.16
N LYS A 167 21.95 19.13 11.10
CA LYS A 167 22.88 20.00 11.82
C LYS A 167 24.28 19.77 11.24
N MET A 168 24.88 20.81 10.67
CA MET A 168 26.29 20.74 10.24
C MET A 168 27.16 20.54 11.49
N VAL A 169 27.70 19.34 11.63
CA VAL A 169 28.77 19.06 12.59
C VAL A 169 30.05 19.59 11.96
N ARG A 170 30.65 20.61 12.58
CA ARG A 170 31.94 21.17 12.19
C ARG A 170 33.07 20.24 12.58
#